data_AF-A0A671Y513-F1
#
_entry.id   AF-A0A671Y513-F1
#
_cell.length_a   1.000
_cell.length_b   1.000
_cell.length_c   1.000
_cell.angle_alpha   90.00
_cell.angle_beta   90.00
_cell.angle_gamma   90.00
#
_symmetry.space_group_name_H-M   'P 1'
#
loop_
_entity.id
_entity.type
_entity.pdbx_description
1 polymer ?
#
loop_
_entity_poly.entity_id
_entity_poly.type
_entity_poly.pdbx_seq_one_letter_code
_entity_poly.pdbx_strand_id
1 'polypeptide(L)'
;ASSIGFHLNDAYVSLLSSPASFSWHMDDFITAVKQVEDGDPGSEPVAVLKRLRRAAGLNDAFIQHFLGDADSGGPGMDAGLSVYIRKAVQHRVTEDAREEGVVLTSDGTTVALAPLLLGIEAGLLSRCEGRGVRGLYQLTLTKDLALPSSPSSPLTKFLGPDGCWDNVTSPQVFTLLDSPSLLTNAQLNGGMDGVVLGMDARSRRPLKLSSLLTEYYCHQLDSRGLDAAPRLISRRRRENFRGLVSPPVLTRQVVKSVELQRRLTGRSKMDVKKRKELMAVVKEGMKEFVHKYIDCPPIIPRCMWGAKPYRGTPTNLSLPLSFLYIHHTSTPSQPCLTHEQCSADMRSMQRFHQEDRGWDDIGYSFVAGSDGYIYEGRGWRWQGAHTLGHNSIGYGVSFIGDYMASLPSQHSMGLVRDQLASCAVGGGRLIANYEVQGHRQVVNTSCPGDAFYNEIKGWEHFGTGTYECWHSNRWGSC
;
A
#
# COMPACT_ATOMS: atom_id res chain seq x y z
N ALA A 1 -19.22 60.18 18.66
CA ALA A 1 -18.62 59.47 17.50
C ALA A 1 -17.66 58.44 18.06
N SER A 2 -18.14 57.20 18.15
CA SER A 2 -17.50 56.04 18.77
C SER A 2 -16.43 55.47 17.83
N SER A 3 -15.20 55.35 18.33
CA SER A 3 -14.13 54.60 17.67
C SER A 3 -14.19 53.14 18.15
N ILE A 4 -14.52 52.23 17.25
CA ILE A 4 -14.55 50.79 17.49
C ILE A 4 -13.18 50.24 17.15
N GLY A 5 -12.38 49.94 18.17
CA GLY A 5 -11.23 49.05 18.06
C GLY A 5 -11.71 47.61 18.12
N PHE A 6 -11.47 46.85 17.05
CA PHE A 6 -11.73 45.41 17.03
C PHE A 6 -10.62 44.68 17.82
N HIS A 7 -10.92 44.34 19.07
CA HIS A 7 -10.26 43.22 19.75
C HIS A 7 -10.86 41.91 19.22
N LEU A 8 -10.14 41.25 18.31
CA LEU A 8 -10.40 39.85 17.96
C LEU A 8 -9.82 38.97 19.07
N ASN A 9 -10.66 38.63 20.04
CA ASN A 9 -10.39 37.68 21.12
C ASN A 9 -10.10 36.28 20.56
N ASP A 10 -8.94 35.72 20.90
CA ASP A 10 -8.68 34.47 21.65
C ASP A 10 -9.74 33.33 21.68
N ALA A 11 -10.53 33.14 20.61
CA ALA A 11 -11.52 32.06 20.50
C ALA A 11 -11.14 30.94 19.52
N TYR A 12 -9.92 30.95 18.97
CA TYR A 12 -9.45 29.96 17.98
C TYR A 12 -8.44 28.95 18.52
N VAL A 13 -8.07 29.02 19.80
CA VAL A 13 -7.09 28.11 20.42
C VAL A 13 -7.70 27.45 21.66
N SER A 14 -8.83 26.74 21.51
CA SER A 14 -9.31 25.77 22.51
C SER A 14 -10.46 24.90 21.99
N LEU A 15 -10.35 24.38 20.77
CA LEU A 15 -11.05 23.14 20.41
C LEU A 15 -10.08 21.99 20.64
N LEU A 16 -9.89 21.65 21.92
CA LEU A 16 -9.39 20.34 22.30
C LEU A 16 -10.39 19.33 21.75
N SER A 17 -10.03 18.68 20.63
CA SER A 17 -10.85 17.67 19.97
C SER A 17 -11.26 16.62 20.99
N SER A 18 -12.55 16.57 21.29
CA SER A 18 -13.15 15.49 22.07
C SER A 18 -12.80 14.14 21.41
N PRO A 19 -12.48 13.09 22.18
CA PRO A 19 -12.29 11.72 21.68
C PRO A 19 -13.44 11.19 20.82
N ALA A 20 -14.62 11.83 20.88
CA ALA A 20 -15.77 11.56 20.02
C ALA A 20 -15.65 12.09 18.57
N SER A 21 -14.55 12.75 18.22
CA SER A 21 -14.33 13.38 16.90
C SER A 21 -13.37 12.61 15.97
N PHE A 22 -12.70 11.56 16.45
CA PHE A 22 -11.68 10.87 15.64
C PHE A 22 -12.32 9.89 14.65
N SER A 23 -11.85 9.96 13.40
CA SER A 23 -12.04 8.90 12.40
C SER A 23 -10.84 7.94 12.42
N TRP A 24 -10.83 6.95 11.53
CA TRP A 24 -9.67 6.06 11.33
C TRP A 24 -8.69 6.59 10.28
N HIS A 25 -8.48 7.90 10.23
CA HIS A 25 -7.39 8.49 9.44
C HIS A 25 -6.06 8.46 10.20
N MET A 26 -4.97 8.36 9.46
CA MET A 26 -3.61 8.46 10.02
C MET A 26 -3.38 9.82 10.69
N ASP A 27 -3.94 10.91 10.17
CA ASP A 27 -3.81 12.25 10.75
C ASP A 27 -4.45 12.35 12.14
N ASP A 28 -5.58 11.66 12.35
CA ASP A 28 -6.23 11.55 13.66
C ASP A 28 -5.36 10.76 14.64
N PHE A 29 -4.74 9.66 14.17
CA PHE A 29 -3.81 8.90 14.99
C PHE A 29 -2.57 9.72 15.36
N ILE A 30 -1.99 10.46 14.42
CA ILE A 30 -0.86 11.37 14.66
C ILE A 30 -1.26 12.46 15.68
N THR A 31 -2.47 13.00 15.55
CA THR A 31 -3.01 13.98 16.51
C THR A 31 -3.13 13.38 17.91
N ALA A 32 -3.63 12.15 18.02
CA ALA A 32 -3.69 11.41 19.28
C ALA A 32 -2.28 11.17 19.87
N VAL A 33 -1.31 10.76 19.06
CA VAL A 33 0.10 10.62 19.49
C VAL A 33 0.66 11.95 20.00
N LYS A 34 0.38 13.05 19.30
CA LYS A 34 0.80 14.39 19.73
C LYS A 34 0.19 14.77 21.08
N GLN A 35 -1.09 14.47 21.32
CA GLN A 35 -1.71 14.67 22.64
C GLN A 35 -1.04 13.84 23.74
N VAL A 36 -0.59 12.62 23.44
CA VAL A 36 0.19 11.78 24.36
C VAL A 36 1.54 12.44 24.69
N GLU A 37 2.23 12.99 23.68
CA GLU A 37 3.51 13.71 23.84
C GLU A 37 3.36 15.02 24.60
N ASP A 38 2.34 15.83 24.30
CA ASP A 38 2.11 17.13 24.93
C ASP A 38 1.71 17.00 26.41
N GLY A 39 1.12 15.87 26.80
CA GLY A 39 0.86 15.53 28.20
C GLY A 39 2.11 15.22 29.04
N ASP A 40 3.25 14.97 28.40
CA ASP A 40 4.56 14.81 29.05
C ASP A 40 5.70 15.25 28.10
N PRO A 41 5.93 16.56 27.93
CA PRO A 41 6.84 17.07 26.88
C PRO A 41 8.31 16.65 27.01
N GLY A 42 8.71 16.18 28.21
CA GLY A 42 10.07 15.68 28.47
C GLY A 42 10.25 14.19 28.18
N SER A 43 9.19 13.47 27.80
CA SER A 43 9.24 12.04 27.52
C SER A 43 10.08 11.73 26.27
N GLU A 44 11.03 10.82 26.41
CA GLU A 44 11.72 10.21 25.27
C GLU A 44 10.72 9.41 24.40
N PRO A 45 10.94 9.28 23.07
CA PRO A 45 10.04 8.56 22.17
C PRO A 45 9.72 7.12 22.58
N VAL A 46 10.68 6.42 23.19
CA VAL A 46 10.46 5.06 23.72
C VAL A 46 9.43 5.05 24.85
N ALA A 47 9.41 6.08 25.71
CA ALA A 47 8.42 6.19 26.77
C ALA A 47 7.00 6.44 26.21
N VAL A 48 6.90 7.26 25.17
CA VAL A 48 5.65 7.48 24.42
C VAL A 48 5.15 6.18 23.82
N LEU A 49 6.00 5.43 23.12
CA LEU A 49 5.65 4.13 22.51
C LEU A 49 5.21 3.09 23.55
N LYS A 50 5.87 3.02 24.71
CA LYS A 50 5.44 2.17 25.82
C LYS A 50 4.04 2.52 26.32
N ARG A 51 3.73 3.81 26.48
CA ARG A 51 2.38 4.28 26.87
C ARG A 51 1.33 3.89 25.83
N LEU A 52 1.62 4.04 24.54
CA LEU A 52 0.73 3.62 23.44
C LEU A 52 0.49 2.11 23.47
N ARG A 53 1.54 1.30 23.61
CA ARG A 53 1.43 -0.16 23.73
C ARG A 53 0.61 -0.59 24.93
N ARG A 54 0.85 0.03 26.09
CA ARG A 54 0.10 -0.26 27.31
C ARG A 54 -1.39 0.02 27.12
N ALA A 55 -1.75 1.17 26.54
CA ALA A 55 -3.14 1.50 26.22
C ALA A 55 -3.74 0.49 25.22
N ALA A 56 -2.95 0.04 24.24
CA ALA A 56 -3.36 -0.92 23.23
C ALA A 56 -3.37 -2.40 23.68
N GLY A 57 -2.90 -2.71 24.88
CA GLY A 57 -2.75 -4.10 25.34
C GLY A 57 -1.66 -4.88 24.58
N LEU A 58 -0.72 -4.19 23.92
CA LEU A 58 0.40 -4.79 23.20
C LEU A 58 1.55 -5.15 24.16
N ASN A 59 1.32 -6.15 25.02
CA ASN A 59 2.26 -6.53 26.07
C ASN A 59 2.37 -8.04 26.31
N ASP A 60 2.09 -8.89 25.30
CA ASP A 60 2.25 -10.34 25.46
C ASP A 60 3.73 -10.77 25.63
N ALA A 61 3.93 -12.02 26.04
CA ALA A 61 5.26 -12.58 26.30
C ALA A 61 6.22 -12.49 25.10
N PHE A 62 5.70 -12.51 23.87
CA PHE A 62 6.53 -12.38 22.67
C PHE A 62 7.02 -10.96 22.49
N ILE A 63 6.15 -9.97 22.69
CA ILE A 63 6.53 -8.55 22.65
C ILE A 63 7.49 -8.22 23.80
N GLN A 64 7.18 -8.66 25.02
CA GLN A 64 8.03 -8.46 26.20
C GLN A 64 9.43 -9.06 26.02
N HIS A 65 9.56 -10.18 25.30
CA HIS A 65 10.86 -10.79 25.01
C HIS A 65 11.83 -9.84 24.27
N PHE A 66 11.29 -8.95 23.43
CA PHE A 66 12.09 -8.03 22.61
C PHE A 66 12.16 -6.61 23.18
N LEU A 67 11.03 -6.10 23.66
CA LEU A 67 10.88 -4.68 24.01
C LEU A 67 10.76 -4.45 25.54
N GLY A 68 10.66 -5.53 26.32
CA GLY A 68 10.38 -5.47 27.75
C GLY A 68 8.93 -5.14 28.06
N ASP A 69 8.64 -5.06 29.35
CA ASP A 69 7.31 -4.79 29.90
C ASP A 69 6.88 -3.33 29.61
N ALA A 70 5.67 -3.17 29.09
CA ALA A 70 5.05 -1.86 28.86
C ALA A 70 4.36 -1.30 30.13
N ASP A 71 4.06 -2.14 31.12
CA ASP A 71 3.38 -1.74 32.36
C ASP A 71 4.34 -1.12 33.41
N SER A 72 5.64 -1.11 33.13
CA SER A 72 6.68 -0.60 34.02
C SER A 72 6.71 0.94 34.08
N GLY A 73 5.79 1.54 34.85
CA GLY A 73 5.82 2.95 35.26
C GLY A 73 5.56 3.99 34.15
N GLY A 74 4.98 5.13 34.53
CA GLY A 74 4.67 6.25 33.63
C GLY A 74 3.30 6.86 33.91
N PRO A 75 3.07 8.13 33.53
CA PRO A 75 1.80 8.80 33.75
C PRO A 75 0.65 8.09 33.01
N GLY A 76 -0.52 8.10 33.64
CA GLY A 76 -1.76 7.65 33.00
C GLY A 76 -2.07 8.46 31.73
N MET A 77 -2.80 7.86 30.82
CA MET A 77 -3.34 8.55 29.64
C MET A 77 -4.77 8.98 29.95
N ASP A 78 -5.22 10.10 29.38
CA ASP A 78 -6.63 10.47 29.38
C ASP A 78 -7.51 9.28 28.98
N ALA A 79 -8.66 9.10 29.65
CA ALA A 79 -9.49 7.91 29.49
C ALA A 79 -10.02 7.77 28.06
N GLY A 80 -10.45 8.88 27.44
CA GLY A 80 -10.96 8.87 26.08
C GLY A 80 -9.85 8.65 25.06
N LEU A 81 -8.69 9.28 25.25
CA LEU A 81 -7.51 9.05 24.42
C LEU A 81 -7.03 7.59 24.50
N SER A 82 -7.01 7.01 25.70
CA SER A 82 -6.67 5.60 25.92
C SER A 82 -7.64 4.65 25.21
N VAL A 83 -8.94 4.94 25.24
CA VAL A 83 -9.96 4.19 24.50
C VAL A 83 -9.72 4.27 22.99
N TYR A 84 -9.41 5.46 22.47
CA TYR A 84 -9.10 5.63 21.05
C TYR A 84 -7.85 4.84 20.65
N ILE A 85 -6.72 5.02 21.35
CA ILE A 85 -5.47 4.31 21.06
C ILE A 85 -5.67 2.80 21.09
N ARG A 86 -6.43 2.29 22.07
CA ARG A 86 -6.76 0.86 22.13
C ARG A 86 -7.45 0.37 20.87
N LYS A 87 -8.48 1.07 20.40
CA LYS A 87 -9.23 0.68 19.19
C LYS A 87 -8.40 0.87 17.91
N ALA A 88 -7.62 1.95 17.83
CA ALA A 88 -6.80 2.26 16.67
C ALA A 88 -5.65 1.26 16.48
N VAL A 89 -5.08 0.75 17.58
CA VAL A 89 -3.86 -0.06 17.54
C VAL A 89 -4.13 -1.56 17.69
N GLN A 90 -5.15 -1.96 18.44
CA GLN A 90 -5.43 -3.38 18.67
C GLN A 90 -5.97 -4.02 17.39
N HIS A 91 -5.11 -4.78 16.71
CA HIS A 91 -5.45 -5.44 15.46
C HIS A 91 -6.28 -6.70 15.66
N ARG A 92 -7.31 -6.86 14.83
CA ARG A 92 -8.08 -8.11 14.67
C ARG A 92 -8.85 -8.11 13.36
N VAL A 93 -9.10 -9.30 12.83
CA VAL A 93 -10.05 -9.54 11.74
C VAL A 93 -11.23 -10.33 12.29
N THR A 94 -12.43 -9.83 12.11
CA THR A 94 -13.68 -10.43 12.60
C THR A 94 -14.25 -11.44 11.58
N GLU A 95 -15.27 -12.20 12.00
CA GLU A 95 -15.91 -13.22 11.15
C GLU A 95 -16.62 -12.63 9.91
N ASP A 96 -17.11 -11.39 9.99
CA ASP A 96 -17.70 -10.62 8.89
C ASP A 96 -16.64 -9.93 8.00
N ALA A 97 -15.38 -10.37 8.08
CA ALA A 97 -14.26 -9.85 7.30
C ALA A 97 -13.95 -8.35 7.53
N ARG A 98 -14.44 -7.79 8.64
CA ARG A 98 -14.05 -6.46 9.10
C ARG A 98 -12.68 -6.54 9.76
N GLU A 99 -11.81 -5.62 9.39
CA GLU A 99 -10.48 -5.50 9.96
C GLU A 99 -10.40 -4.23 10.82
N GLU A 100 -9.97 -4.41 12.07
CA GLU A 100 -9.81 -3.36 13.07
C GLU A 100 -8.33 -3.18 13.42
N GLY A 101 -7.98 -2.07 14.07
CA GLY A 101 -6.59 -1.73 14.37
C GLY A 101 -5.80 -1.21 13.17
N VAL A 102 -6.52 -0.67 12.17
CA VAL A 102 -5.99 -0.14 10.91
C VAL A 102 -6.47 1.29 10.68
N VAL A 103 -5.70 2.05 9.92
CA VAL A 103 -6.02 3.44 9.55
C VAL A 103 -5.79 3.70 8.06
N LEU A 104 -6.57 4.62 7.50
CA LEU A 104 -6.41 5.16 6.15
C LEU A 104 -5.32 6.23 6.14
N THR A 105 -4.36 6.12 5.21
CA THR A 105 -3.30 7.12 5.02
C THR A 105 -3.66 8.10 3.90
N SER A 106 -3.02 9.27 3.91
CA SER A 106 -3.27 10.35 2.93
C SER A 106 -2.99 9.95 1.47
N ASP A 107 -2.21 8.88 1.28
CA ASP A 107 -1.87 8.31 -0.02
C ASP A 107 -2.83 7.20 -0.48
N GLY A 108 -3.96 7.02 0.23
CA GLY A 108 -5.01 6.07 -0.15
C GLY A 108 -4.74 4.62 0.27
N THR A 109 -3.62 4.34 0.96
CA THR A 109 -3.33 3.01 1.50
C THR A 109 -3.90 2.79 2.90
N THR A 110 -3.99 1.53 3.33
CA THR A 110 -4.44 1.17 4.68
C THR A 110 -3.28 0.52 5.44
N VAL A 111 -3.12 0.88 6.72
CA VAL A 111 -1.97 0.50 7.55
C VAL A 111 -2.43 0.01 8.91
N ALA A 112 -1.95 -1.17 9.34
CA ALA A 112 -2.12 -1.63 10.71
C ALA A 112 -1.11 -0.95 11.65
N LEU A 113 -1.60 -0.38 12.74
CA LEU A 113 -0.75 0.44 13.63
C LEU A 113 0.10 -0.39 14.58
N ALA A 114 -0.35 -1.57 15.01
CA ALA A 114 0.43 -2.44 15.91
C ALA A 114 1.84 -2.78 15.38
N PRO A 115 2.01 -3.40 14.19
CA PRO A 115 3.34 -3.74 13.69
C PRO A 115 4.20 -2.49 13.41
N LEU A 116 3.59 -1.37 13.01
CA LEU A 116 4.27 -0.09 12.82
C LEU A 116 4.94 0.38 14.12
N LEU A 117 4.17 0.51 15.20
CA LEU A 117 4.68 1.01 16.48
C LEU A 117 5.74 0.09 17.08
N LEU A 118 5.55 -1.22 16.99
CA LEU A 118 6.52 -2.21 17.49
C LEU A 118 7.86 -2.12 16.73
N GLY A 119 7.83 -1.86 15.43
CA GLY A 119 9.04 -1.68 14.61
C GLY A 119 9.82 -0.43 14.99
N ILE A 120 9.12 0.70 15.17
CA ILE A 120 9.73 1.97 15.59
C ILE A 120 10.38 1.82 16.98
N GLU A 121 9.69 1.21 17.94
CA GLU A 121 10.24 0.99 19.29
C GLU A 121 11.47 0.08 19.28
N ALA A 122 11.42 -1.02 18.52
CA ALA A 122 12.58 -1.90 18.34
C ALA A 122 13.80 -1.14 17.80
N GLY A 123 13.57 -0.27 16.81
CA GLY A 123 14.57 0.62 16.24
C GLY A 123 15.23 1.53 17.27
N LEU A 124 14.42 2.26 18.03
CA LEU A 124 14.87 3.21 19.06
C LEU A 124 15.61 2.56 20.23
N LEU A 125 15.26 1.32 20.58
CA LEU A 125 15.95 0.53 21.61
C LEU A 125 17.31 -0.01 21.14
N SER A 126 17.57 -0.04 19.83
CA SER A 126 18.81 -0.56 19.25
C SER A 126 19.98 0.41 19.42
N ARG A 127 20.64 0.37 20.59
CA ARG A 127 21.71 1.29 21.03
C ARG A 127 23.08 1.20 20.34
N CYS A 128 23.28 0.38 19.30
CA CYS A 128 24.61 0.25 18.67
C CYS A 128 24.57 0.31 17.14
N GLU A 129 25.44 1.15 16.58
CA GLU A 129 25.96 0.96 15.23
C GLU A 129 26.73 -0.37 15.17
N GLY A 130 26.46 -1.20 14.15
CA GLY A 130 27.14 -2.49 13.94
C GLY A 130 26.43 -3.76 14.43
N ARG A 131 25.35 -3.68 15.23
CA ARG A 131 24.44 -4.83 15.49
C ARG A 131 23.07 -4.58 14.86
N GLY A 132 22.46 -5.63 14.31
CA GLY A 132 21.11 -5.55 13.76
C GLY A 132 20.06 -5.25 14.84
N VAL A 133 18.94 -4.63 14.43
CA VAL A 133 17.83 -4.31 15.35
C VAL A 133 17.20 -5.60 15.85
N ARG A 134 17.30 -5.84 17.16
CA ARG A 134 16.83 -7.08 17.79
C ARG A 134 15.30 -7.15 17.67
N GLY A 135 14.81 -8.23 17.07
CA GLY A 135 13.37 -8.49 17.00
C GLY A 135 12.63 -7.70 15.92
N LEU A 136 13.29 -6.89 15.09
CA LEU A 136 12.61 -6.00 14.13
C LEU A 136 11.63 -6.78 13.24
N TYR A 137 12.15 -7.73 12.45
CA TYR A 137 11.31 -8.58 11.60
C TYR A 137 10.36 -9.49 12.40
N GLN A 138 10.77 -9.88 13.63
CA GLN A 138 9.94 -10.69 14.52
C GLN A 138 8.66 -9.97 14.91
N LEU A 139 8.80 -8.70 15.31
CA LEU A 139 7.72 -7.87 15.80
C LEU A 139 6.83 -7.32 14.68
N THR A 140 7.42 -7.01 13.52
CA THR A 140 6.71 -6.29 12.45
C THR A 140 6.04 -7.19 11.41
N LEU A 141 6.67 -8.31 11.04
CA LEU A 141 6.26 -9.09 9.86
C LEU A 141 5.94 -10.55 10.16
N THR A 142 6.41 -11.09 11.28
CA THR A 142 6.41 -12.55 11.49
C THR A 142 5.75 -13.01 12.77
N LYS A 143 5.36 -12.09 13.66
CA LYS A 143 4.63 -12.38 14.90
C LYS A 143 3.32 -13.12 14.60
N ASP A 144 2.53 -12.61 13.66
CA ASP A 144 1.20 -13.15 13.37
C ASP A 144 1.26 -14.39 12.46
N LEU A 145 2.37 -14.56 11.73
CA LEU A 145 2.70 -15.80 11.03
C LEU A 145 3.09 -16.96 11.98
N ALA A 146 3.37 -16.67 13.25
CA ALA A 146 3.83 -17.65 14.23
C ALA A 146 2.70 -18.35 15.01
N LEU A 147 1.45 -17.97 14.77
CA LEU A 147 0.27 -18.57 15.42
C LEU A 147 -0.12 -19.91 14.76
N PRO A 148 -0.63 -20.89 15.53
CA PRO A 148 -0.86 -22.23 15.02
C PRO A 148 -2.01 -22.23 14.03
N SER A 149 -1.75 -22.72 12.82
CA SER A 149 -2.76 -23.31 11.95
C SER A 149 -3.54 -24.34 12.79
N SER A 150 -4.82 -24.07 13.09
CA SER A 150 -5.69 -25.12 13.57
C SER A 150 -5.70 -26.23 12.51
N PRO A 151 -5.54 -27.52 12.86
CA PRO A 151 -5.61 -28.62 11.90
C PRO A 151 -7.00 -28.74 11.24
N SER A 152 -7.98 -27.93 11.65
CA SER A 152 -9.37 -27.96 11.18
C SER A 152 -9.76 -26.83 10.22
N SER A 153 -8.85 -25.98 9.76
CA SER A 153 -9.18 -24.97 8.75
C SER A 153 -8.09 -24.84 7.69
N PRO A 154 -8.39 -25.10 6.41
CA PRO A 154 -7.43 -24.88 5.35
C PRO A 154 -7.37 -23.37 5.09
N LEU A 155 -6.55 -22.64 5.88
CA LEU A 155 -6.10 -21.31 5.49
C LEU A 155 -5.18 -21.50 4.27
N THR A 156 -5.77 -21.52 3.08
CA THR A 156 -5.09 -21.80 1.81
C THR A 156 -4.29 -20.61 1.26
N LYS A 157 -4.45 -19.41 1.84
CA LYS A 157 -3.76 -18.18 1.39
C LYS A 157 -2.85 -17.64 2.49
N PHE A 158 -1.59 -17.40 2.15
CA PHE A 158 -0.59 -16.86 3.08
C PHE A 158 -0.72 -15.33 3.21
N LEU A 159 -1.14 -14.64 2.15
CA LEU A 159 -1.20 -13.18 2.08
C LEU A 159 -2.53 -12.68 1.51
N GLY A 160 -2.90 -11.47 1.91
CA GLY A 160 -4.08 -10.75 1.43
C GLY A 160 -5.36 -10.98 2.25
N PRO A 161 -6.52 -10.57 1.73
CA PRO A 161 -6.70 -9.62 0.63
C PRO A 161 -6.46 -8.16 1.09
N ASP A 162 -6.66 -7.23 0.16
CA ASP A 162 -6.90 -5.83 0.51
C ASP A 162 -8.35 -5.64 0.98
N GLY A 163 -8.71 -4.42 1.34
CA GLY A 163 -10.06 -4.07 1.73
C GLY A 163 -10.50 -2.70 1.24
N CYS A 164 -11.69 -2.34 1.66
CA CYS A 164 -12.34 -1.07 1.34
C CYS A 164 -12.79 -0.39 2.62
N TRP A 165 -12.58 0.92 2.68
CA TRP A 165 -13.25 1.76 3.65
C TRP A 165 -14.68 2.03 3.21
N ASP A 166 -15.59 2.09 4.19
CA ASP A 166 -16.98 2.52 4.00
C ASP A 166 -17.07 3.97 3.48
N ASN A 167 -16.16 4.83 3.94
CA ASN A 167 -16.02 6.20 3.48
C ASN A 167 -14.55 6.65 3.55
N VAL A 168 -14.00 7.12 2.44
CA VAL A 168 -12.58 7.56 2.39
C VAL A 168 -12.36 8.95 3.00
N THR A 169 -13.40 9.78 3.13
CA THR A 169 -13.32 11.10 3.77
C THR A 169 -13.44 10.99 5.29
N SER A 170 -14.31 10.11 5.80
CA SER A 170 -14.49 9.84 7.22
C SER A 170 -14.57 8.33 7.48
N PRO A 171 -13.42 7.63 7.46
CA PRO A 171 -13.35 6.17 7.56
C PRO A 171 -13.79 5.67 8.93
N GLN A 172 -14.72 4.71 8.95
CA GLN A 172 -15.24 4.10 10.18
C GLN A 172 -15.13 2.57 10.17
N VAL A 173 -15.24 1.94 9.01
CA VAL A 173 -15.20 0.49 8.84
C VAL A 173 -14.36 0.11 7.64
N PHE A 174 -13.33 -0.71 7.88
CA PHE A 174 -12.54 -1.34 6.82
C PHE A 174 -12.98 -2.80 6.67
N THR A 175 -13.37 -3.18 5.45
CA THR A 175 -13.87 -4.52 5.13
C THR A 175 -13.01 -5.16 4.06
N LEU A 176 -12.54 -6.38 4.29
CA LEU A 176 -11.73 -7.13 3.34
C LEU A 176 -12.54 -7.50 2.09
N LEU A 177 -11.89 -7.43 0.92
CA LEU A 177 -12.50 -7.73 -0.38
C LEU A 177 -12.70 -9.23 -0.66
N ASP A 178 -12.09 -10.08 0.15
CA ASP A 178 -11.96 -11.51 -0.07
C ASP A 178 -11.84 -12.22 1.30
N SER A 179 -11.80 -13.55 1.32
CA SER A 179 -11.63 -14.29 2.58
C SER A 179 -10.32 -13.92 3.30
N PRO A 180 -10.32 -13.76 4.64
CA PRO A 180 -9.12 -13.44 5.41
C PRO A 180 -7.96 -14.40 5.15
N SER A 181 -6.73 -13.88 5.08
CA SER A 181 -5.51 -14.69 5.08
C SER A 181 -4.79 -14.61 6.44
N LEU A 182 -3.60 -15.22 6.53
CA LEU A 182 -2.73 -15.09 7.71
C LEU A 182 -2.23 -13.66 7.93
N LEU A 183 -2.04 -12.89 6.86
CA LEU A 183 -1.61 -11.48 6.91
C LEU A 183 -2.38 -10.65 5.89
N THR A 184 -3.13 -9.68 6.37
CA THR A 184 -3.82 -8.71 5.51
C THR A 184 -2.82 -7.76 4.84
N ASN A 185 -3.26 -7.08 3.77
CA ASN A 185 -2.46 -6.01 3.16
C ASN A 185 -2.11 -4.90 4.19
N ALA A 186 -3.03 -4.57 5.09
CA ALA A 186 -2.82 -3.52 6.08
C ALA A 186 -1.75 -3.90 7.12
N GLN A 187 -1.75 -5.15 7.60
CA GLN A 187 -0.69 -5.68 8.47
C GLN A 187 0.68 -5.61 7.79
N LEU A 188 0.76 -6.00 6.52
CA LEU A 188 2.00 -5.98 5.76
C LEU A 188 2.50 -4.55 5.51
N ASN A 189 1.60 -3.62 5.20
CA ASN A 189 1.96 -2.20 5.06
C ASN A 189 2.51 -1.64 6.38
N GLY A 190 1.83 -1.89 7.50
CA GLY A 190 2.30 -1.47 8.83
C GLY A 190 3.60 -2.13 9.24
N GLY A 191 3.79 -3.40 8.91
CA GLY A 191 5.04 -4.11 9.15
C GLY A 191 6.20 -3.58 8.32
N MET A 192 6.00 -3.28 7.04
CA MET A 192 7.01 -2.65 6.19
C MET A 192 7.38 -1.26 6.71
N ASP A 193 6.38 -0.44 7.06
CA ASP A 193 6.60 0.90 7.61
C ASP A 193 7.34 0.84 8.97
N GLY A 194 6.98 -0.10 9.85
CA GLY A 194 7.68 -0.33 11.11
C GLY A 194 9.14 -0.73 10.93
N VAL A 195 9.47 -1.51 9.89
CA VAL A 195 10.86 -1.83 9.54
C VAL A 195 11.59 -0.58 9.03
N VAL A 196 10.99 0.16 8.11
CA VAL A 196 11.58 1.36 7.50
C VAL A 196 11.85 2.43 8.56
N LEU A 197 10.84 2.80 9.33
CA LEU A 197 10.93 3.83 10.35
C LEU A 197 11.76 3.37 11.56
N GLY A 198 11.70 2.10 11.95
CA GLY A 198 12.57 1.55 12.99
C GLY A 198 14.05 1.61 12.62
N MET A 199 14.39 1.37 11.36
CA MET A 199 15.78 1.49 10.90
C MET A 199 16.26 2.95 10.85
N ASP A 200 15.42 3.88 10.39
CA ASP A 200 15.74 5.31 10.29
C ASP A 200 15.80 6.01 11.67
N ALA A 201 14.93 5.63 12.61
CA ALA A 201 14.86 6.20 13.95
C ALA A 201 16.14 5.98 14.79
N ARG A 202 17.04 5.07 14.38
CA ARG A 202 18.34 4.83 15.04
C ARG A 202 19.27 6.03 14.98
N SER A 203 19.21 6.78 13.88
CA SER A 203 20.14 7.87 13.56
C SER A 203 19.58 9.26 13.85
N ARG A 204 18.31 9.38 14.24
CA ARG A 204 17.65 10.67 14.46
C ARG A 204 17.52 10.99 15.95
N ARG A 205 18.21 12.03 16.42
CA ARG A 205 17.98 12.66 17.73
C ARG A 205 18.19 14.18 17.65
N PRO A 206 17.33 14.99 18.31
CA PRO A 206 16.09 14.62 19.00
C PRO A 206 14.97 14.21 18.02
N LEU A 207 14.02 13.39 18.48
CA LEU A 207 12.92 12.88 17.66
C LEU A 207 11.62 12.99 18.45
N LYS A 208 10.55 13.52 17.85
CA LYS A 208 9.17 13.31 18.33
C LYS A 208 8.52 12.27 17.42
N LEU A 209 7.75 11.34 17.99
CA LEU A 209 7.05 10.31 17.23
C LEU A 209 5.98 10.93 16.33
N SER A 210 5.23 11.92 16.82
CA SER A 210 4.24 12.62 15.99
C SER A 210 4.89 13.29 14.76
N SER A 211 6.05 13.93 14.95
CA SER A 211 6.81 14.55 13.85
C SER A 211 7.32 13.54 12.84
N LEU A 212 7.88 12.40 13.29
CA LEU A 212 8.30 11.31 12.40
C LEU A 212 7.15 10.79 11.55
N LEU A 213 6.00 10.52 12.18
CA LEU A 213 4.82 10.02 11.48
C LEU A 213 4.26 11.07 10.50
N THR A 214 4.27 12.36 10.88
CA THR A 214 3.85 13.46 10.00
C THR A 214 4.74 13.56 8.77
N GLU A 215 6.07 13.54 8.93
CA GLU A 215 7.01 13.58 7.81
C GLU A 215 6.80 12.40 6.84
N TYR A 216 6.50 11.22 7.38
CA TYR A 216 6.35 10.00 6.58
C TYR A 216 4.99 9.88 5.89
N TYR A 217 3.89 10.14 6.59
CA TYR A 217 2.52 9.90 6.10
C TYR A 217 1.83 11.12 5.52
N CYS A 218 2.25 12.33 5.89
CA CYS A 218 1.57 13.58 5.52
C CYS A 218 2.36 14.41 4.50
N HIS A 219 3.41 13.84 3.88
CA HIS A 219 4.19 14.54 2.86
C HIS A 219 3.34 14.86 1.63
N GLN A 220 3.36 16.13 1.22
CA GLN A 220 2.67 16.61 0.01
C GLN A 220 3.67 16.72 -1.14
N LEU A 221 3.28 16.16 -2.30
CA LEU A 221 4.11 16.24 -3.50
C LEU A 221 4.02 17.63 -4.14
N ASP A 222 5.17 18.14 -4.60
CA ASP A 222 5.23 19.34 -5.43
C ASP A 222 4.91 19.00 -6.90
N SER A 223 4.97 19.99 -7.79
CA SER A 223 4.68 19.80 -9.23
C SER A 223 5.64 18.84 -9.95
N ARG A 224 6.80 18.51 -9.35
CA ARG A 224 7.75 17.52 -9.87
C ARG A 224 7.43 16.11 -9.37
N GLY A 225 6.38 15.96 -8.55
CA GLY A 225 5.86 14.69 -8.10
C GLY A 225 6.89 13.87 -7.31
N LEU A 226 6.84 12.55 -7.49
CA LEU A 226 7.74 11.64 -6.79
C LEU A 226 9.19 11.78 -7.22
N ASP A 227 9.50 12.23 -8.43
CA ASP A 227 10.88 12.33 -8.93
C ASP A 227 11.76 13.25 -8.06
N ALA A 228 11.17 14.28 -7.43
CA ALA A 228 11.85 15.20 -6.51
C ALA A 228 11.56 14.92 -5.02
N ALA A 229 10.64 13.99 -4.73
CA ALA A 229 10.21 13.72 -3.36
C ALA A 229 11.31 13.03 -2.53
N PRO A 230 11.37 13.30 -1.21
CA PRO A 230 12.32 12.66 -0.31
C PRO A 230 12.10 11.14 -0.27
N ARG A 231 13.16 10.40 0.05
CA ARG A 231 13.10 8.93 0.11
C ARG A 231 12.14 8.43 1.20
N LEU A 232 12.21 9.02 2.40
CA LEU A 232 11.50 8.53 3.58
C LEU A 232 10.05 9.04 3.63
N ILE A 233 9.21 8.56 2.72
CA ILE A 233 7.76 8.82 2.71
C ILE A 233 6.99 7.53 2.44
N SER A 234 5.75 7.49 2.92
CA SER A 234 4.82 6.35 2.80
C SER A 234 4.57 5.90 1.36
N ARG A 235 4.49 6.84 0.41
CA ARG A 235 4.39 6.54 -1.04
C ARG A 235 5.54 5.69 -1.58
N ARG A 236 6.72 5.74 -0.92
CA ARG A 236 7.91 4.95 -1.26
C ARG A 236 8.10 3.73 -0.34
N ARG A 237 7.08 3.34 0.43
CA ARG A 237 7.12 2.21 1.39
C ARG A 237 7.79 0.97 0.84
N ARG A 238 7.32 0.49 -0.33
CA ARG A 238 7.83 -0.76 -0.93
C ARG A 238 9.28 -0.63 -1.39
N GLU A 239 9.65 0.53 -1.95
CA GLU A 239 11.03 0.81 -2.38
C GLU A 239 11.99 0.90 -1.19
N ASN A 240 11.61 1.65 -0.15
CA ASN A 240 12.38 1.78 1.08
C ASN A 240 12.55 0.43 1.77
N PHE A 241 11.46 -0.34 1.85
CA PHE A 241 11.48 -1.66 2.44
C PHE A 241 12.37 -2.64 1.66
N ARG A 242 12.26 -2.64 0.31
CA ARG A 242 13.11 -3.45 -0.59
C ARG A 242 14.60 -3.22 -0.34
N GLY A 243 15.01 -1.97 -0.08
CA GLY A 243 16.40 -1.63 0.24
C GLY A 243 16.91 -2.16 1.59
N LEU A 244 16.02 -2.57 2.50
CA LEU A 244 16.36 -3.00 3.86
C LEU A 244 16.27 -4.51 4.07
N VAL A 245 15.47 -5.22 3.25
CA VAL A 245 15.15 -6.63 3.47
C VAL A 245 15.86 -7.57 2.49
N SER A 246 16.17 -8.78 2.97
CA SER A 246 16.62 -9.91 2.15
C SER A 246 15.61 -11.06 2.31
N PRO A 247 14.94 -11.54 1.25
CA PRO A 247 13.93 -12.60 1.37
C PRO A 247 14.43 -13.90 2.04
N PRO A 248 15.66 -14.38 1.77
CA PRO A 248 16.24 -15.50 2.52
C PRO A 248 16.39 -15.23 4.01
N VAL A 249 16.71 -13.98 4.41
CA VAL A 249 16.78 -13.60 5.82
C VAL A 249 15.38 -13.65 6.44
N LEU A 250 14.38 -13.06 5.78
CA LEU A 250 13.00 -13.00 6.28
C LEU A 250 12.42 -14.41 6.47
N THR A 251 12.64 -15.31 5.51
CA THR A 251 12.27 -16.75 5.60
C THR A 251 12.80 -17.38 6.89
N ARG A 252 14.09 -17.15 7.20
CA ARG A 252 14.70 -17.68 8.43
C ARG A 252 14.13 -17.03 9.69
N GLN A 253 13.78 -15.73 9.64
CA GLN A 253 13.17 -15.05 10.79
C GLN A 253 11.77 -15.59 11.10
N VAL A 254 10.94 -15.89 10.10
CA VAL A 254 9.61 -16.50 10.32
C VAL A 254 9.73 -17.80 11.11
N VAL A 255 10.62 -18.70 10.70
CA VAL A 255 10.83 -19.98 11.41
C VAL A 255 11.32 -19.75 12.85
N LYS A 256 12.22 -18.79 13.06
CA LYS A 256 12.70 -18.42 14.41
C LYS A 256 11.58 -17.83 15.27
N SER A 257 10.68 -17.03 14.70
CA SER A 257 9.52 -16.48 15.40
C SER A 257 8.57 -17.58 15.86
N VAL A 258 8.27 -18.55 14.99
CA VAL A 258 7.46 -19.73 15.34
C VAL A 258 8.09 -20.53 16.48
N GLU A 259 9.39 -20.81 16.39
CA GLU A 259 10.13 -21.52 17.45
C GLU A 259 10.10 -20.75 18.79
N LEU A 260 10.28 -19.42 18.74
CA LEU A 260 10.22 -18.55 19.91
C LEU A 260 8.83 -18.55 20.54
N GLN A 261 7.77 -18.40 19.74
CA GLN A 261 6.38 -18.40 20.18
C GLN A 261 6.03 -19.71 20.90
N ARG A 262 6.47 -20.84 20.33
CA ARG A 262 6.30 -22.17 20.96
C ARG A 262 6.99 -22.24 22.32
N ARG A 263 8.24 -21.78 22.41
CA ARG A 263 9.01 -21.80 23.66
C ARG A 263 8.33 -20.94 24.74
N LEU A 264 7.88 -19.74 24.39
CA LEU A 264 7.22 -18.82 25.32
C LEU A 264 5.85 -19.32 25.78
N THR A 265 5.16 -20.12 24.96
CA THR A 265 3.88 -20.77 25.30
C THR A 265 4.04 -22.15 25.95
N GLY A 266 5.25 -22.52 26.39
CA GLY A 266 5.53 -23.80 27.06
C GLY A 266 5.41 -25.03 26.15
N ARG A 267 5.33 -24.86 24.84
CA ARG A 267 5.26 -25.97 23.88
C ARG A 267 6.65 -26.57 23.63
N SER A 268 6.70 -27.88 23.41
CA SER A 268 7.94 -28.59 23.10
C SER A 268 8.60 -28.09 21.82
N LYS A 269 9.94 -28.22 21.79
CA LYS A 269 10.76 -27.90 20.63
C LYS A 269 10.28 -28.70 19.42
N MET A 270 10.22 -28.04 18.28
CA MET A 270 9.80 -28.65 17.03
C MET A 270 10.82 -29.70 16.58
N ASP A 271 10.34 -30.88 16.21
CA ASP A 271 11.16 -31.93 15.63
C ASP A 271 11.70 -31.51 14.24
N VAL A 272 12.73 -32.20 13.77
CA VAL A 272 13.43 -31.86 12.52
C VAL A 272 12.50 -31.95 11.31
N LYS A 273 11.58 -32.92 11.29
CA LYS A 273 10.66 -33.13 10.17
C LYS A 273 9.65 -31.98 10.07
N LYS A 274 8.96 -31.64 11.16
CA LYS A 274 8.01 -30.51 11.21
C LYS A 274 8.68 -29.18 10.91
N ARG A 275 9.93 -29.00 11.36
CA ARG A 275 10.71 -27.79 11.03
C ARG A 275 10.98 -27.68 9.53
N LYS A 276 11.28 -28.80 8.85
CA LYS A 276 11.50 -28.84 7.41
C LYS A 276 10.20 -28.57 6.63
N GLU A 277 9.08 -29.11 7.08
CA GLU A 277 7.75 -28.85 6.52
C GLU A 277 7.37 -27.37 6.65
N LEU A 278 7.54 -26.78 7.84
CA LEU A 278 7.32 -25.36 8.06
C LEU A 278 8.20 -24.50 7.14
N MET A 279 9.48 -24.82 7.00
CA MET A 279 10.39 -24.09 6.12
C MET A 279 9.93 -24.13 4.66
N ALA A 280 9.36 -25.24 4.19
CA ALA A 280 8.83 -25.35 2.83
C ALA A 280 7.60 -24.45 2.64
N VAL A 281 6.66 -24.46 3.59
CA VAL A 281 5.47 -23.59 3.56
C VAL A 281 5.86 -22.11 3.59
N VAL A 282 6.77 -21.73 4.49
CA VAL A 282 7.27 -20.35 4.59
C VAL A 282 7.98 -19.92 3.31
N LYS A 283 8.76 -20.81 2.68
CA LYS A 283 9.43 -20.50 1.42
C LYS A 283 8.43 -20.22 0.30
N GLU A 284 7.32 -20.94 0.26
CA GLU A 284 6.27 -20.69 -0.73
C GLU A 284 5.54 -19.38 -0.46
N GLY A 285 5.12 -19.14 0.78
CA GLY A 285 4.52 -17.86 1.17
C GLY A 285 5.46 -16.66 0.95
N MET A 286 6.77 -16.86 1.09
CA MET A 286 7.77 -15.83 0.79
C MET A 286 7.85 -15.51 -0.71
N LYS A 287 7.67 -16.48 -1.60
CA LYS A 287 7.61 -16.19 -3.05
C LYS A 287 6.41 -15.32 -3.37
N GLU A 288 5.25 -15.63 -2.79
CA GLU A 288 4.04 -14.82 -2.93
C GLU A 288 4.28 -13.39 -2.38
N PHE A 289 4.96 -13.28 -1.25
CA PHE A 289 5.30 -11.99 -0.64
C PHE A 289 6.22 -11.15 -1.52
N VAL A 290 7.28 -11.76 -2.03
CA VAL A 290 8.22 -11.09 -2.94
C VAL A 290 7.47 -10.64 -4.20
N HIS A 291 6.74 -11.53 -4.85
CA HIS A 291 5.98 -11.17 -6.03
C HIS A 291 5.02 -10.00 -5.78
N LYS A 292 4.21 -10.06 -4.72
CA LYS A 292 3.13 -9.08 -4.49
C LYS A 292 3.60 -7.74 -3.88
N TYR A 293 4.58 -7.73 -2.99
CA TYR A 293 4.98 -6.53 -2.23
C TYR A 293 6.37 -6.02 -2.58
N ILE A 294 7.20 -6.84 -3.22
CA ILE A 294 8.52 -6.44 -3.68
C ILE A 294 8.50 -6.18 -5.18
N ASP A 295 7.90 -7.04 -6.00
CA ASP A 295 8.00 -6.91 -7.46
C ASP A 295 6.83 -6.12 -8.05
N CYS A 296 5.61 -6.38 -7.58
CA CYS A 296 4.41 -5.70 -8.04
C CYS A 296 4.31 -4.25 -7.51
N PRO A 297 3.80 -3.31 -8.32
CA PRO A 297 3.52 -1.96 -7.87
C PRO A 297 2.30 -1.96 -6.91
N PRO A 298 2.15 -0.93 -6.07
CA PRO A 298 0.93 -0.77 -5.31
C PRO A 298 -0.22 -0.39 -6.25
N ILE A 299 -1.34 -1.13 -6.15
CA ILE A 299 -2.54 -0.92 -6.95
C ILE A 299 -3.68 -0.49 -6.02
N ILE A 300 -4.23 0.70 -6.25
CA ILE A 300 -5.41 1.21 -5.54
C ILE A 300 -6.65 0.51 -6.13
N PRO A 301 -7.37 -0.29 -5.32
CA PRO A 301 -8.52 -1.05 -5.81
C PRO A 301 -9.70 -0.14 -6.12
N ARG A 302 -10.62 -0.64 -6.95
CA ARG A 302 -11.82 0.09 -7.41
C ARG A 302 -12.59 0.84 -6.31
N CYS A 303 -12.83 0.19 -5.18
CA CYS A 303 -13.58 0.79 -4.08
C CYS A 303 -12.88 1.99 -3.45
N MET A 304 -11.54 2.00 -3.41
CA MET A 304 -10.75 3.04 -2.75
C MET A 304 -10.69 4.35 -3.54
N TRP A 305 -10.93 4.32 -4.84
CA TRP A 305 -11.14 5.52 -5.65
C TRP A 305 -12.61 5.85 -5.90
N GLY A 306 -13.54 5.08 -5.31
CA GLY A 306 -14.98 5.32 -5.40
C GLY A 306 -15.58 4.96 -6.76
N ALA A 307 -15.11 3.86 -7.37
CA ALA A 307 -15.62 3.37 -8.64
C ALA A 307 -17.11 3.05 -8.57
N LYS A 308 -17.86 3.43 -9.61
CA LYS A 308 -19.16 2.84 -9.89
C LYS A 308 -19.01 1.37 -10.29
N PRO A 309 -20.05 0.54 -10.06
CA PRO A 309 -20.07 -0.82 -10.56
C PRO A 309 -19.92 -0.88 -12.08
N TYR A 310 -19.36 -1.99 -12.56
CA TYR A 310 -19.42 -2.37 -13.97
C TYR A 310 -20.90 -2.53 -14.38
N ARG A 311 -21.29 -2.02 -15.56
CA ARG A 311 -22.65 -2.20 -16.12
C ARG A 311 -22.70 -3.46 -16.98
N GLY A 312 -23.70 -4.30 -16.77
CA GLY A 312 -23.82 -5.57 -17.51
C GLY A 312 -22.86 -6.65 -17.00
N THR A 313 -22.49 -7.60 -17.88
CA THR A 313 -21.65 -8.75 -17.52
C THR A 313 -20.26 -8.59 -18.14
N PRO A 314 -19.19 -8.58 -17.33
CA PRO A 314 -17.84 -8.40 -17.86
C PRO A 314 -17.41 -9.60 -18.71
N THR A 315 -16.75 -9.31 -19.83
CA THR A 315 -16.09 -10.35 -20.65
C THR A 315 -14.75 -10.71 -20.01
N ASN A 316 -14.51 -11.99 -19.76
CA ASN A 316 -13.25 -12.48 -19.21
C ASN A 316 -12.15 -12.53 -20.28
N LEU A 317 -10.94 -12.14 -19.87
CA LEU A 317 -9.74 -12.27 -20.68
C LEU A 317 -9.25 -13.73 -20.74
N SER A 318 -8.70 -14.12 -21.89
CA SER A 318 -7.98 -15.39 -22.04
C SER A 318 -6.49 -15.16 -21.78
N LEU A 319 -6.02 -15.48 -20.57
CA LEU A 319 -4.65 -15.23 -20.13
C LEU A 319 -3.70 -16.39 -20.50
N PRO A 320 -2.38 -16.13 -20.66
CA PRO A 320 -1.72 -14.81 -20.61
C PRO A 320 -1.97 -13.96 -21.86
N LEU A 321 -1.99 -12.64 -21.71
CA LEU A 321 -2.05 -11.69 -22.82
C LEU A 321 -0.69 -11.49 -23.47
N SER A 322 -0.68 -10.91 -24.67
CA SER A 322 0.55 -10.68 -25.45
C SER A 322 0.97 -9.21 -25.52
N PHE A 323 0.09 -8.27 -25.17
CA PHE A 323 0.30 -6.84 -25.40
C PHE A 323 0.08 -5.97 -24.18
N LEU A 324 0.85 -4.89 -24.10
CA LEU A 324 0.64 -3.77 -23.21
C LEU A 324 0.49 -2.49 -24.05
N TYR A 325 -0.73 -1.94 -24.07
CA TYR A 325 -1.05 -0.73 -24.82
C TYR A 325 -0.90 0.50 -23.92
N ILE A 326 -0.05 1.43 -24.32
CA ILE A 326 0.21 2.67 -23.58
C ILE A 326 -0.69 3.79 -24.09
N HIS A 327 -1.36 4.44 -23.14
CA HIS A 327 -2.26 5.56 -23.36
C HIS A 327 -1.86 6.77 -22.51
N HIS A 328 -2.34 7.94 -22.91
CA HIS A 328 -2.52 9.07 -22.01
C HIS A 328 -4.01 9.41 -21.93
N THR A 329 -4.42 10.14 -20.91
CA THR A 329 -5.83 10.52 -20.77
C THR A 329 -6.20 11.66 -21.71
N SER A 330 -5.28 12.60 -21.98
CA SER A 330 -5.50 13.90 -22.63
C SER A 330 -6.49 14.79 -21.87
N THR A 331 -7.64 14.26 -21.44
CA THR A 331 -8.55 14.83 -20.46
C THR A 331 -8.87 13.75 -19.42
N PRO A 332 -8.56 13.94 -18.13
CA PRO A 332 -7.88 15.10 -17.52
C PRO A 332 -6.47 15.35 -18.10
N SER A 333 -6.08 16.61 -18.26
CA SER A 333 -4.84 17.02 -18.94
C SER A 333 -3.66 17.26 -18.00
N GLN A 334 -3.93 17.43 -16.71
CA GLN A 334 -2.90 17.67 -15.70
C GLN A 334 -2.57 16.39 -14.95
N PRO A 335 -1.29 16.16 -14.58
CA PRO A 335 -0.92 15.14 -13.62
C PRO A 335 -1.65 15.33 -12.29
N CYS A 336 -2.14 14.24 -11.72
CA CYS A 336 -2.71 14.22 -10.38
C CYS A 336 -1.64 13.85 -9.34
N LEU A 337 -1.57 14.58 -8.23
CA LEU A 337 -0.47 14.47 -7.24
C LEU A 337 -0.93 14.01 -5.86
N THR A 338 -2.23 13.86 -5.64
CA THR A 338 -2.82 13.35 -4.41
C THR A 338 -3.80 12.21 -4.72
N HIS A 339 -4.00 11.32 -3.76
CA HIS A 339 -4.97 10.23 -3.90
C HIS A 339 -6.38 10.77 -4.19
N GLU A 340 -6.76 11.88 -3.55
CA GLU A 340 -8.05 12.54 -3.78
C GLU A 340 -8.20 13.03 -5.23
N GLN A 341 -7.18 13.72 -5.75
CA GLN A 341 -7.18 14.24 -7.12
C GLN A 341 -7.20 13.11 -8.14
N CYS A 342 -6.31 12.12 -7.98
CA CYS A 342 -6.27 10.97 -8.89
C CYS A 342 -7.57 10.15 -8.84
N SER A 343 -8.18 9.99 -7.66
CA SER A 343 -9.47 9.33 -7.54
C SER A 343 -10.61 10.14 -8.18
N ALA A 344 -10.58 11.47 -8.09
CA ALA A 344 -11.53 12.34 -8.78
C ALA A 344 -11.39 12.24 -10.31
N ASP A 345 -10.17 12.21 -10.81
CA ASP A 345 -9.86 12.01 -12.24
C ASP A 345 -10.34 10.65 -12.73
N MET A 346 -10.09 9.58 -11.96
CA MET A 346 -10.61 8.23 -12.23
C MET A 346 -12.14 8.21 -12.33
N ARG A 347 -12.86 8.81 -11.37
CA ARG A 347 -14.32 8.91 -11.40
C ARG A 347 -14.82 9.75 -12.58
N SER A 348 -14.10 10.82 -12.94
CA SER A 348 -14.45 11.65 -14.09
C SER A 348 -14.35 10.87 -15.40
N MET A 349 -13.26 10.12 -15.60
CA MET A 349 -13.08 9.25 -16.75
C MET A 349 -14.10 8.12 -16.79
N GLN A 350 -14.40 7.49 -15.65
CA GLN A 350 -15.41 6.44 -15.59
C GLN A 350 -16.79 6.97 -15.97
N ARG A 351 -17.19 8.13 -15.42
CA ARG A 351 -18.46 8.79 -15.78
C ARG A 351 -18.52 9.09 -17.28
N PHE A 352 -17.47 9.68 -17.84
CA PHE A 352 -17.43 9.97 -19.28
C PHE A 352 -17.57 8.70 -20.13
N HIS A 353 -16.87 7.62 -19.76
CA HIS A 353 -16.98 6.35 -20.47
C HIS A 353 -18.37 5.71 -20.33
N GLN A 354 -18.97 5.72 -19.13
CA GLN A 354 -20.26 5.08 -18.90
C GLN A 354 -21.45 5.90 -19.40
N GLU A 355 -21.48 7.19 -19.13
CA GLU A 355 -22.63 8.06 -19.42
C GLU A 355 -22.57 8.66 -20.81
N ASP A 356 -21.39 9.15 -21.23
CA ASP A 356 -21.27 9.88 -22.49
C ASP A 356 -20.93 8.95 -23.67
N ARG A 357 -20.17 7.87 -23.43
CA ARG A 357 -19.83 6.86 -24.46
C ARG A 357 -20.67 5.58 -24.40
N GLY A 358 -21.49 5.41 -23.36
CA GLY A 358 -22.32 4.21 -23.19
C GLY A 358 -21.54 2.92 -22.97
N TRP A 359 -20.31 3.00 -22.45
CA TRP A 359 -19.51 1.81 -22.12
C TRP A 359 -19.91 1.21 -20.79
N ASP A 360 -19.56 -0.06 -20.59
CA ASP A 360 -19.89 -0.74 -19.34
C ASP A 360 -19.13 -0.21 -18.11
N ASP A 361 -17.94 0.35 -18.33
CA ASP A 361 -17.03 0.83 -17.31
C ASP A 361 -15.91 1.68 -17.94
N ILE A 362 -15.02 2.24 -17.11
CA ILE A 362 -13.77 2.87 -17.57
C ILE A 362 -13.06 1.97 -18.59
N GLY A 363 -12.58 2.54 -19.71
CA GLY A 363 -12.07 1.74 -20.82
C GLY A 363 -10.73 1.05 -20.55
N TYR A 364 -9.90 1.60 -19.65
CA TYR A 364 -8.55 1.11 -19.38
C TYR A 364 -8.55 -0.07 -18.39
N SER A 365 -7.56 -0.95 -18.53
CA SER A 365 -7.29 -2.00 -17.53
C SER A 365 -6.73 -1.37 -16.26
N PHE A 366 -5.74 -0.49 -16.41
CA PHE A 366 -5.10 0.25 -15.32
C PHE A 366 -4.86 1.71 -15.71
N VAL A 367 -4.71 2.56 -14.69
CA VAL A 367 -4.38 3.98 -14.88
C VAL A 367 -3.26 4.37 -13.93
N ALA A 368 -2.19 4.99 -14.44
CA ALA A 368 -1.08 5.48 -13.63
C ALA A 368 -1.31 6.93 -13.20
N GLY A 369 -1.32 7.16 -11.89
CA GLY A 369 -1.30 8.48 -11.28
C GLY A 369 0.13 9.02 -11.15
N SER A 370 0.27 10.34 -10.99
CA SER A 370 1.56 10.96 -10.64
C SER A 370 1.78 11.08 -9.13
N ASP A 371 0.82 10.58 -8.34
CA ASP A 371 0.86 10.45 -6.90
C ASP A 371 1.59 9.18 -6.42
N GLY A 372 2.08 8.34 -7.34
CA GLY A 372 2.89 7.15 -7.06
C GLY A 372 2.14 5.84 -7.09
N TYR A 373 0.91 5.83 -7.56
CA TYR A 373 0.07 4.64 -7.54
C TYR A 373 -0.48 4.27 -8.91
N ILE A 374 -0.74 2.98 -9.08
CA ILE A 374 -1.55 2.45 -10.17
C ILE A 374 -2.98 2.31 -9.66
N TYR A 375 -3.96 2.79 -10.41
CA TYR A 375 -5.38 2.67 -10.13
C TYR A 375 -5.97 1.53 -10.95
N GLU A 376 -6.72 0.65 -10.29
CA GLU A 376 -7.43 -0.43 -10.95
C GLU A 376 -8.62 0.13 -11.75
N GLY A 377 -8.57 -0.03 -13.08
CA GLY A 377 -9.71 0.16 -13.97
C GLY A 377 -10.52 -1.13 -14.06
N ARG A 378 -10.60 -1.74 -15.25
CA ARG A 378 -11.16 -3.09 -15.43
C ARG A 378 -10.28 -4.21 -14.87
N GLY A 379 -9.04 -3.87 -14.53
CA GLY A 379 -8.12 -4.75 -13.82
C GLY A 379 -7.62 -5.92 -14.65
N TRP A 380 -7.20 -6.97 -13.95
CA TRP A 380 -6.48 -8.11 -14.55
C TRP A 380 -7.36 -9.10 -15.32
N ARG A 381 -8.66 -9.20 -14.97
CA ARG A 381 -9.53 -10.31 -15.38
C ARG A 381 -10.47 -9.95 -16.53
N TRP A 382 -10.81 -8.67 -16.67
CA TRP A 382 -11.87 -8.23 -17.58
C TRP A 382 -11.33 -7.50 -18.78
N GLN A 383 -11.96 -7.75 -19.92
CA GLN A 383 -11.62 -7.13 -21.19
C GLN A 383 -11.81 -5.60 -21.14
N GLY A 384 -10.82 -4.88 -21.66
CA GLY A 384 -10.83 -3.43 -21.85
C GLY A 384 -11.83 -2.90 -22.89
N ALA A 385 -11.89 -1.58 -22.99
CA ALA A 385 -12.47 -0.84 -24.13
C ALA A 385 -11.53 0.29 -24.58
N HIS A 386 -10.22 0.11 -24.39
CA HIS A 386 -9.19 1.13 -24.60
C HIS A 386 -8.65 1.19 -26.02
N THR A 387 -8.58 0.06 -26.73
CA THR A 387 -7.92 -0.07 -28.04
C THR A 387 -8.79 -0.93 -28.95
N LEU A 388 -9.53 -0.28 -29.85
CA LEU A 388 -10.45 -0.95 -30.77
C LEU A 388 -9.72 -2.06 -31.56
N GLY A 389 -10.29 -3.26 -31.61
CA GLY A 389 -9.69 -4.44 -32.26
C GLY A 389 -8.69 -5.22 -31.41
N HIS A 390 -8.19 -4.65 -30.30
CA HIS A 390 -7.08 -5.21 -29.53
C HIS A 390 -7.39 -5.44 -28.04
N ASN A 391 -8.60 -5.08 -27.58
CA ASN A 391 -9.00 -5.15 -26.17
C ASN A 391 -8.91 -6.56 -25.54
N SER A 392 -9.06 -7.62 -26.33
CA SER A 392 -9.07 -9.02 -25.85
C SER A 392 -7.68 -9.65 -25.72
N ILE A 393 -6.64 -9.00 -26.25
CA ILE A 393 -5.29 -9.57 -26.37
C ILE A 393 -4.22 -8.76 -25.63
N GLY A 394 -4.59 -7.64 -24.99
CA GLY A 394 -3.66 -6.83 -24.23
C GLY A 394 -4.30 -5.98 -23.15
N TYR A 395 -3.47 -5.54 -22.21
CA TYR A 395 -3.84 -4.59 -21.17
C TYR A 395 -3.64 -3.16 -21.66
N GLY A 396 -4.64 -2.30 -21.48
CA GLY A 396 -4.51 -0.86 -21.72
C GLY A 396 -4.17 -0.13 -20.44
N VAL A 397 -3.03 0.57 -20.43
CA VAL A 397 -2.57 1.38 -19.29
C VAL A 397 -2.52 2.84 -19.70
N SER A 398 -3.32 3.67 -19.05
CA SER A 398 -3.35 5.12 -19.30
C SER A 398 -2.61 5.91 -18.24
N PHE A 399 -1.87 6.93 -18.63
CA PHE A 399 -1.25 7.89 -17.72
C PHE A 399 -2.13 9.14 -17.60
N ILE A 400 -2.45 9.57 -16.38
CA ILE A 400 -3.26 10.78 -16.16
C ILE A 400 -2.45 12.02 -16.53
N GLY A 401 -2.81 12.64 -17.64
CA GLY A 401 -2.18 13.85 -18.17
C GLY A 401 -2.28 13.97 -19.69
N ASP A 402 -1.87 15.12 -20.19
CA ASP A 402 -1.53 15.34 -21.59
C ASP A 402 -0.01 15.31 -21.75
N TYR A 403 0.45 14.51 -22.71
CA TYR A 403 1.86 14.21 -22.96
C TYR A 403 2.23 14.39 -24.43
N MET A 404 1.55 15.32 -25.11
CA MET A 404 1.94 15.77 -26.44
C MET A 404 3.34 16.40 -26.42
N ALA A 405 3.62 17.28 -25.45
CA ALA A 405 4.86 18.06 -25.38
C ALA A 405 5.73 17.81 -24.14
N SER A 406 5.26 17.00 -23.20
CA SER A 406 5.94 16.68 -21.94
C SER A 406 5.89 15.17 -21.69
N LEU A 407 6.75 14.68 -20.79
CA LEU A 407 6.74 13.28 -20.36
C LEU A 407 5.97 13.12 -19.03
N PRO A 408 5.38 11.95 -18.77
CA PRO A 408 5.01 11.56 -17.41
C PRO A 408 6.24 11.55 -16.51
N SER A 409 6.03 11.56 -15.18
CA SER A 409 7.14 11.41 -14.24
C SER A 409 7.91 10.11 -14.49
N GLN A 410 9.22 10.14 -14.26
CA GLN A 410 10.08 8.94 -14.40
C GLN A 410 9.62 7.83 -13.47
N HIS A 411 9.17 8.19 -12.26
CA HIS A 411 8.60 7.25 -11.32
C HIS A 411 7.33 6.57 -11.87
N SER A 412 6.34 7.33 -12.38
CA SER A 412 5.12 6.74 -12.96
C SER A 412 5.43 5.84 -14.16
N MET A 413 6.38 6.25 -15.02
CA MET A 413 6.81 5.42 -16.14
C MET A 413 7.45 4.12 -15.67
N GLY A 414 8.32 4.15 -14.65
CA GLY A 414 8.92 2.96 -14.05
C GLY A 414 7.90 2.03 -13.37
N LEU A 415 6.85 2.58 -12.75
CA LEU A 415 5.75 1.77 -12.19
C LEU A 415 5.07 0.91 -13.25
N VAL A 416 4.86 1.44 -14.46
CA VAL A 416 4.21 0.70 -15.55
C VAL A 416 5.21 -0.17 -16.30
N ARG A 417 6.30 0.42 -16.78
CA ARG A 417 7.32 -0.23 -17.63
C ARG A 417 7.96 -1.41 -16.91
N ASP A 418 8.35 -1.23 -15.65
CA ASP A 418 9.16 -2.21 -14.95
C ASP A 418 8.29 -3.05 -13.99
N GLN A 419 7.54 -2.39 -13.11
CA GLN A 419 6.86 -3.08 -12.01
C GLN A 419 5.56 -3.75 -12.45
N LEU A 420 4.65 -3.02 -13.11
CA LEU A 420 3.34 -3.55 -13.53
C LEU A 420 3.51 -4.66 -14.57
N ALA A 421 4.41 -4.48 -15.54
CA ALA A 421 4.71 -5.48 -16.54
C ALA A 421 5.32 -6.74 -15.93
N SER A 422 6.36 -6.60 -15.08
CA SER A 422 6.96 -7.74 -14.36
C SER A 422 5.95 -8.45 -13.46
N CYS A 423 5.08 -7.70 -12.78
CA CYS A 423 3.97 -8.24 -11.99
C CYS A 423 3.00 -9.08 -12.84
N ALA A 424 2.69 -8.60 -14.04
CA ALA A 424 1.81 -9.32 -14.96
C ALA A 424 2.48 -10.60 -15.47
N VAL A 425 3.77 -10.56 -15.83
CA VAL A 425 4.54 -11.73 -16.27
C VAL A 425 4.70 -12.76 -15.16
N GLY A 426 5.18 -12.36 -13.99
CA GLY A 426 5.39 -13.26 -12.84
C GLY A 426 4.09 -13.89 -12.33
N GLY A 427 2.95 -13.24 -12.58
CA GLY A 427 1.63 -13.76 -12.26
C GLY A 427 0.94 -14.56 -13.38
N GLY A 428 1.62 -14.82 -14.50
CA GLY A 428 1.05 -15.55 -15.65
C GLY A 428 -0.07 -14.82 -16.39
N ARG A 429 -0.12 -13.48 -16.28
CA ARG A 429 -1.13 -12.61 -16.89
C ARG A 429 -0.67 -12.03 -18.22
N LEU A 430 0.64 -11.96 -18.42
CA LEU A 430 1.32 -11.44 -19.59
C LEU A 430 2.43 -12.43 -19.98
N ILE A 431 2.61 -12.73 -21.26
CA ILE A 431 3.72 -13.58 -21.70
C ILE A 431 5.07 -12.88 -21.45
N ALA A 432 6.15 -13.65 -21.29
CA ALA A 432 7.47 -13.06 -21.01
C ALA A 432 7.99 -12.19 -22.16
N ASN A 433 7.69 -12.56 -23.40
CA ASN A 433 8.06 -11.83 -24.62
C ASN A 433 6.90 -10.95 -25.13
N TYR A 434 6.22 -10.25 -24.23
CA TYR A 434 5.14 -9.35 -24.60
C TYR A 434 5.64 -8.16 -25.41
N GLU A 435 4.74 -7.50 -26.11
CA GLU A 435 5.02 -6.24 -26.80
C GLU A 435 4.34 -5.04 -26.12
N VAL A 436 5.08 -3.95 -26.01
CA VAL A 436 4.58 -2.63 -25.65
C VAL A 436 4.28 -1.87 -26.93
N GLN A 437 3.07 -1.33 -27.05
CA GLN A 437 2.68 -0.49 -28.18
C GLN A 437 1.97 0.77 -27.69
N GLY A 438 2.25 1.92 -28.30
CA GLY A 438 1.43 3.12 -28.12
C GLY A 438 0.11 2.97 -28.86
N HIS A 439 -0.97 3.52 -28.31
CA HIS A 439 -2.31 3.43 -28.91
C HIS A 439 -2.34 3.80 -30.41
N ARG A 440 -1.60 4.85 -30.80
CA ARG A 440 -1.46 5.31 -32.19
C ARG A 440 -0.90 4.27 -33.19
N GLN A 441 -0.24 3.21 -32.72
CA GLN A 441 0.33 2.19 -33.61
C GLN A 441 -0.75 1.30 -34.22
N VAL A 442 -1.90 1.18 -33.57
CA VAL A 442 -2.96 0.23 -33.93
C VAL A 442 -4.32 0.89 -34.15
N VAL A 443 -4.47 2.15 -33.74
CA VAL A 443 -5.69 2.94 -33.94
C VAL A 443 -5.32 4.34 -34.42
N ASN A 444 -6.15 4.95 -35.28
CA ASN A 444 -5.96 6.32 -35.74
C ASN A 444 -6.23 7.34 -34.61
N THR A 445 -5.18 7.70 -33.87
CA THR A 445 -5.23 8.63 -32.74
C THR A 445 -3.86 9.27 -32.51
N SER A 446 -3.82 10.41 -31.82
CA SER A 446 -2.58 11.00 -31.28
C SER A 446 -2.16 10.40 -29.94
N CYS A 447 -2.94 9.52 -29.32
CA CYS A 447 -2.59 8.87 -28.05
C CYS A 447 -1.34 7.95 -28.23
N PRO A 448 -0.35 7.92 -27.32
CA PRO A 448 -0.29 8.51 -25.98
C PRO A 448 0.35 9.92 -25.89
N GLY A 449 0.34 10.69 -26.98
CA GLY A 449 1.04 11.98 -27.09
C GLY A 449 2.44 11.85 -27.69
N ASP A 450 2.91 12.90 -28.39
CA ASP A 450 4.13 12.82 -29.22
C ASP A 450 5.41 12.65 -28.41
N ALA A 451 5.58 13.44 -27.34
CA ALA A 451 6.70 13.32 -26.44
C ALA A 451 6.73 11.93 -25.81
N PHE A 452 5.60 11.47 -25.26
CA PHE A 452 5.56 10.17 -24.59
C PHE A 452 5.67 8.99 -25.58
N TYR A 453 5.11 9.09 -26.78
CA TYR A 453 5.30 8.07 -27.80
C TYR A 453 6.78 7.94 -28.22
N ASN A 454 7.50 9.05 -28.32
CA ASN A 454 8.93 9.02 -28.62
C ASN A 454 9.75 8.38 -27.50
N GLU A 455 9.35 8.58 -26.24
CA GLU A 455 9.95 7.91 -25.09
C GLU A 455 9.73 6.39 -25.10
N ILE A 456 8.49 5.92 -25.30
CA ILE A 456 8.20 4.47 -25.22
C ILE A 456 8.89 3.64 -26.31
N LYS A 457 9.31 4.26 -27.43
CA LYS A 457 10.13 3.59 -28.47
C LYS A 457 11.45 3.06 -27.93
N GLY A 458 11.96 3.65 -26.85
CA GLY A 458 13.19 3.23 -26.19
C GLY A 458 13.01 2.10 -25.18
N TRP A 459 11.79 1.63 -24.93
CA TRP A 459 11.54 0.58 -23.94
C TRP A 459 11.89 -0.81 -24.52
N GLU A 460 12.42 -1.71 -23.69
CA GLU A 460 12.96 -3.03 -24.08
C GLU A 460 11.96 -3.90 -24.87
N HIS A 461 10.67 -3.77 -24.59
CA HIS A 461 9.59 -4.54 -25.21
C HIS A 461 8.83 -3.77 -26.31
N PHE A 462 9.33 -2.64 -26.80
CA PHE A 462 8.61 -1.85 -27.80
C PHE A 462 8.42 -2.64 -29.11
N GLY A 463 7.15 -2.90 -29.46
CA GLY A 463 6.77 -3.59 -30.70
C GLY A 463 6.84 -2.64 -31.90
N THR A 464 7.52 -3.02 -32.96
CA THR A 464 7.66 -2.19 -34.19
C THR A 464 6.49 -2.33 -35.16
N GLY A 465 5.48 -3.15 -34.83
CA GLY A 465 4.33 -3.41 -35.70
C GLY A 465 4.63 -4.32 -36.89
N THR A 466 5.78 -5.01 -36.90
CA THR A 466 6.13 -6.00 -37.93
C THR A 466 5.60 -7.38 -37.57
N TYR A 467 4.29 -7.57 -37.62
CA TYR A 467 3.76 -8.92 -37.71
C TYR A 467 4.02 -9.42 -39.14
N GLU A 468 5.12 -10.14 -39.35
CA GLU A 468 5.14 -11.11 -40.43
C GLU A 468 3.97 -12.07 -40.19
N CYS A 469 3.08 -12.16 -41.16
CA CYS A 469 1.95 -13.08 -41.17
C CYS A 469 2.45 -14.53 -41.16
N TRP A 470 2.83 -15.06 -40.01
CA TRP A 470 3.15 -16.47 -39.83
C TRP A 470 1.86 -17.25 -39.59
N HIS A 471 1.10 -17.45 -40.67
CA HIS A 471 0.63 -18.75 -41.16
C HIS A 471 -0.47 -18.56 -42.21
N SER A 472 -0.16 -19.03 -43.41
CA SER A 472 -1.11 -19.31 -44.48
C SER A 472 -2.25 -20.22 -43.98
N ASN A 473 -3.50 -19.78 -44.09
CA ASN A 473 -4.48 -20.40 -45.00
C ASN A 473 -5.82 -19.66 -44.99
N ARG A 474 -6.08 -19.05 -46.16
CA ARG A 474 -7.38 -18.82 -46.81
C ARG A 474 -8.44 -18.03 -46.00
N TRP A 475 -8.77 -16.86 -46.56
CA TRP A 475 -9.77 -15.86 -46.16
C TRP A 475 -9.24 -14.81 -45.18
N GLY A 476 -8.72 -13.73 -45.77
CA GLY A 476 -8.13 -12.62 -45.04
C GLY A 476 -9.13 -11.64 -44.46
N SER A 477 -8.65 -10.89 -43.47
CA SER A 477 -8.53 -9.43 -43.42
C SER A 477 -7.79 -9.12 -42.12
N CYS A 478 -6.75 -8.28 -42.19
CA CYS A 478 -6.13 -7.71 -40.99
C CYS A 478 -7.06 -6.66 -40.35
#